data_AF-A0A8J4WJV1-F1
#
_entry.id   AF-A0A8J4WJV1-F1
#
_cell.length_a   1.000
_cell.length_b   1.000
_cell.length_c   1.000
_cell.angle_alpha   90.00
_cell.angle_beta   90.00
_cell.angle_gamma   90.00
#
_symmetry.space_group_name_H-M   'P 1'
#
loop_
_entity.id
_entity.type
_entity.pdbx_description
1 polymer ?
#
loop_
_entity_poly.entity_id
_entity_poly.type
_entity_poly.pdbx_seq_one_letter_code
_entity_poly.pdbx_strand_id
1 'polypeptide(L)'
;MNTASDMDEKKANAEVEAMFRELDMDKNGKISAEELKSKLEEMQGTPIALEAVEAFMKLHDKDKDKLWSMSELADFLAHCR
;
A
#
# COMPACT_ATOMS: atom_id res chain seq x y z
N MET A 1 18.24 -1.08 -30.15
CA MET A 1 16.77 -1.20 -30.09
C MET A 1 16.35 -1.00 -28.64
N ASN A 2 15.36 -0.14 -28.44
CA ASN A 2 14.84 0.31 -27.16
C ASN A 2 14.13 -0.84 -26.43
N THR A 3 14.32 -0.97 -25.12
CA THR A 3 13.32 -1.47 -24.15
C THR A 3 13.82 -1.16 -22.74
N ALA A 4 13.86 0.13 -22.41
CA ALA A 4 14.01 0.60 -21.03
C ALA A 4 12.81 0.20 -20.14
N SER A 5 11.73 -0.33 -20.71
CA SER A 5 10.45 -0.59 -20.03
C SER A 5 10.42 -1.83 -19.12
N ASP A 6 11.37 -2.76 -19.22
CA ASP A 6 11.39 -3.99 -18.40
C ASP A 6 12.06 -3.77 -17.02
N MET A 7 12.81 -2.68 -16.86
CA MET A 7 13.52 -2.38 -15.60
C MET A 7 12.66 -1.61 -14.59
N ASP A 8 11.67 -0.84 -15.05
CA ASP A 8 10.79 -0.05 -14.20
C ASP A 8 9.76 -0.92 -13.45
N GLU A 9 9.17 -1.92 -14.12
CA GLU A 9 8.14 -2.79 -13.50
C GLU A 9 8.73 -3.67 -12.39
N LYS A 10 9.93 -4.21 -12.62
CA LYS A 10 10.63 -5.06 -11.64
C LYS A 10 11.11 -4.29 -10.41
N LYS A 11 11.47 -3.00 -10.57
CA LYS A 11 11.89 -2.14 -9.46
C LYS A 11 10.68 -1.66 -8.65
N ALA A 12 9.60 -1.24 -9.33
CA ALA A 12 8.36 -0.86 -8.68
C ALA A 12 7.82 -2.00 -7.82
N ASN A 13 7.80 -3.23 -8.35
CA ASN A 13 7.33 -4.39 -7.59
C ASN A 13 8.20 -4.69 -6.35
N ALA A 14 9.53 -4.60 -6.47
CA ALA A 14 10.43 -4.85 -5.35
C ALA A 14 10.32 -3.79 -4.25
N GLU A 15 10.19 -2.52 -4.63
CA GLU A 15 9.96 -1.44 -3.68
C GLU A 15 8.61 -1.64 -2.99
N VAL A 16 7.54 -1.90 -3.77
CA VAL A 16 6.19 -2.17 -3.27
C VAL A 16 6.19 -3.35 -2.31
N GLU A 17 6.78 -4.48 -2.68
CA GLU A 17 6.87 -5.66 -1.82
C GLU A 17 7.56 -5.35 -0.49
N ALA A 18 8.64 -4.57 -0.49
CA ALA A 18 9.36 -4.23 0.73
C ALA A 18 8.48 -3.40 1.68
N MET A 19 7.86 -2.33 1.18
CA MET A 19 6.98 -1.50 2.00
C MET A 19 5.66 -2.19 2.35
N PHE A 20 5.14 -3.02 1.46
CA PHE A 20 3.98 -3.85 1.71
C PHE A 20 4.25 -4.82 2.86
N ARG A 21 5.39 -5.50 2.86
CA ARG A 21 5.78 -6.46 3.89
C ARG A 21 6.10 -5.83 5.24
N GLU A 22 6.40 -4.54 5.26
CA GLU A 22 6.59 -3.77 6.49
C GLU A 22 5.25 -3.34 7.10
N LEU A 23 4.22 -3.18 6.25
CA LEU A 23 2.85 -2.81 6.65
C LEU A 23 1.95 -4.03 6.93
N ASP A 24 2.07 -5.10 6.13
CA ASP A 24 1.35 -6.38 6.22
C ASP A 24 2.04 -7.28 7.25
N MET A 25 1.58 -7.22 8.49
CA MET A 25 2.13 -8.03 9.57
C MET A 25 1.70 -9.50 9.44
N ASP A 26 0.48 -9.73 8.96
CA ASP A 26 -0.08 -11.08 8.81
C ASP A 26 0.44 -11.80 7.56
N LYS A 27 1.10 -11.07 6.63
CA LYS A 27 1.63 -11.58 5.35
C LYS A 27 0.55 -12.21 4.49
N ASN A 28 -0.66 -11.68 4.56
CA ASN A 28 -1.80 -12.19 3.80
C ASN A 28 -1.82 -11.64 2.36
N GLY A 29 -0.90 -10.72 2.01
CA GLY A 29 -0.83 -10.09 0.71
C GLY A 29 -1.85 -8.95 0.52
N LYS A 30 -2.50 -8.49 1.60
CA LYS A 30 -3.53 -7.44 1.65
C LYS A 30 -3.44 -6.60 2.94
N ILE A 31 -3.18 -5.30 2.81
CA ILE A 31 -3.19 -4.41 3.98
C ILE A 31 -4.64 -4.07 4.33
N SER A 32 -5.05 -4.50 5.52
CA SER A 32 -6.39 -4.20 6.07
C SER A 32 -6.44 -2.83 6.75
N ALA A 33 -7.63 -2.24 6.87
CA ALA A 33 -7.81 -0.96 7.57
C ALA A 33 -7.27 -1.01 9.00
N GLU A 34 -7.39 -2.17 9.66
CA GLU A 34 -6.89 -2.40 11.01
C GLU A 34 -5.36 -2.51 11.07
N GLU A 35 -4.74 -3.17 10.08
CA GLU A 35 -3.28 -3.28 9.93
C GLU A 35 -2.68 -1.90 9.68
N LEU A 36 -3.24 -1.17 8.70
CA LEU A 36 -2.80 0.18 8.35
C LEU A 36 -2.98 1.14 9.53
N LYS A 37 -4.13 1.09 10.22
CA LYS A 37 -4.37 1.89 11.42
C LYS A 37 -3.32 1.59 12.48
N SER A 38 -3.14 0.32 12.84
CA SER A 38 -2.18 -0.08 13.88
C SER A 38 -0.76 0.35 13.53
N LYS A 39 -0.36 0.19 12.26
CA LYS A 39 0.97 0.62 11.81
C LYS A 39 1.15 2.12 11.75
N LEU A 40 0.15 2.87 11.29
CA LEU A 40 0.23 4.32 11.28
C LEU A 40 0.21 4.90 12.71
N GLU A 41 -0.57 4.30 13.62
CA GLU A 41 -0.54 4.65 15.04
C GLU A 41 0.81 4.34 15.67
N GLU A 42 1.43 3.21 15.33
CA GLU A 42 2.76 2.83 15.80
C GLU A 42 3.86 3.75 15.24
N MET A 43 3.77 4.13 13.96
CA MET A 43 4.76 4.96 13.28
C MET A 43 4.63 6.45 13.64
N GLN A 44 3.41 6.99 13.69
CA GLN A 44 3.15 8.38 14.08
C GLN A 44 3.13 8.57 15.60
N GLY A 45 2.92 7.51 16.39
CA GLY A 45 2.78 7.58 17.85
C GLY A 45 1.50 8.27 18.32
N THR A 46 0.52 8.47 17.43
CA THR A 46 -0.75 9.14 17.72
C THR A 46 -1.91 8.26 17.28
N PRO A 47 -3.01 8.20 18.07
CA PRO A 47 -4.18 7.43 17.69
C PRO A 47 -4.81 8.03 16.43
N ILE A 48 -4.99 7.22 15.40
CA ILE A 48 -5.60 7.62 14.15
C ILE A 48 -7.04 7.13 14.15
N ALA A 49 -7.96 8.03 13.81
CA ALA A 49 -9.37 7.66 13.67
C ALA A 49 -9.51 6.60 12.57
N LEU A 50 -10.22 5.50 12.88
CA LEU A 50 -10.52 4.46 11.89
C LEU A 50 -11.16 5.06 10.64
N GLU A 51 -12.04 6.05 10.81
CA GLU A 51 -12.72 6.76 9.73
C GLU A 51 -11.74 7.51 8.80
N ALA A 52 -10.62 8.03 9.33
CA ALA A 52 -9.57 8.65 8.53
C ALA A 52 -8.77 7.60 7.74
N VAL A 53 -8.52 6.43 8.34
CA VAL A 53 -7.88 5.30 7.66
C VAL A 53 -8.80 4.73 6.58
N GLU A 54 -10.10 4.61 6.85
CA GLU A 54 -11.11 4.18 5.88
C GLU A 54 -11.27 5.19 4.74
N ALA A 55 -11.23 6.50 5.03
CA ALA A 55 -11.27 7.54 4.00
C ALA A 55 -10.01 7.54 3.13
N PHE A 56 -8.84 7.36 3.74
CA PHE A 56 -7.56 7.24 3.04
C PHE A 56 -7.52 5.97 2.18
N MET A 57 -7.97 4.85 2.72
CA MET A 57 -8.12 3.61 1.98
C MET A 57 -9.08 3.79 0.82
N LYS A 58 -10.28 4.31 1.03
CA LYS A 58 -11.30 4.52 0.00
C LYS A 58 -10.84 5.46 -1.13
N LEU A 59 -9.88 6.34 -0.88
CA LEU A 59 -9.32 7.22 -1.89
C LEU A 59 -8.40 6.50 -2.88
N HIS A 60 -7.82 5.36 -2.50
CA HIS A 60 -6.87 4.60 -3.34
C HIS A 60 -7.34 3.19 -3.66
N ASP A 61 -8.22 2.64 -2.82
CA ASP A 61 -8.88 1.36 -3.02
C ASP A 61 -9.88 1.53 -4.18
N LYS A 62 -9.43 1.09 -5.37
CA LYS A 62 -10.20 1.19 -6.62
C LYS A 62 -11.22 0.07 -6.72
N ASP A 63 -10.95 -1.09 -6.09
CA ASP A 63 -11.79 -2.28 -6.15
C ASP A 63 -12.92 -2.27 -5.08
N LYS A 64 -12.85 -1.34 -4.12
CA LYS A 64 -13.72 -1.23 -2.94
C LYS A 64 -13.70 -2.48 -2.05
N ASP A 65 -12.60 -3.23 -2.05
CA ASP A 65 -12.43 -4.43 -1.22
C ASP A 65 -12.14 -4.07 0.25
N LYS A 66 -11.94 -2.77 0.55
CA LYS A 66 -11.49 -2.22 1.85
C LYS A 66 -10.12 -2.74 2.27
N LEU A 67 -9.34 -3.21 1.31
CA LEU A 67 -8.05 -3.86 1.48
C LEU A 67 -7.14 -3.34 0.39
N TRP A 68 -5.96 -2.84 0.75
CA TRP A 68 -4.95 -2.50 -0.25
C TRP A 68 -4.19 -3.75 -0.67
N SER A 69 -4.40 -4.16 -1.90
CA SER A 69 -3.62 -5.24 -2.51
C SER A 69 -2.25 -4.72 -2.99
N MET A 70 -1.26 -5.60 -3.13
CA MET A 70 0.06 -5.21 -3.68
C MET A 70 -0.05 -4.45 -5.00
N SER A 71 -0.96 -4.85 -5.88
CA SER A 71 -1.17 -4.18 -7.17
C SER A 71 -1.68 -2.75 -7.02
N GLU A 72 -2.49 -2.45 -6.00
CA GLU A 72 -3.00 -1.10 -5.75
C GLU A 72 -1.93 -0.21 -5.12
N LEU A 73 -1.12 -0.77 -4.22
CA LEU A 73 0.03 -0.05 -3.68
C LEU A 73 1.04 0.28 -4.79
N ALA A 74 1.29 -0.68 -5.71
CA ALA A 74 2.14 -0.46 -6.88
C ALA A 74 1.60 0.62 -7.82
N ASP A 75 0.30 0.59 -8.13
CA ASP A 75 -0.35 1.62 -8.93
C ASP A 75 -0.28 2.99 -8.26
N PHE A 76 -0.49 3.05 -6.94
CA PHE A 76 -0.36 4.29 -6.16
C PHE A 76 1.05 4.87 -6.24
N LEU A 77 2.09 4.06 -6.02
CA LEU A 77 3.48 4.52 -6.08
C LEU A 77 3.91 4.87 -7.50
N ALA A 78 3.37 4.19 -8.51
CA ALA A 78 3.60 4.52 -9.91
C ALA A 78 2.94 5.86 -10.30
N HIS A 79 1.79 6.20 -9.70
CA HIS A 79 1.13 7.50 -9.88
C HIS A 79 1.71 8.61 -8.98
N CYS A 80 2.46 8.25 -7.93
CA CYS A 80 3.16 9.19 -7.05
C CYS A 80 4.62 9.41 -7.51
N ARG A 81 4.81 9.71 -8.80
CA ARG A 81 6.09 10.09 -9.43
C ARG A 81 5.92 11.37 -10.23
#